data_AF-A0A3B9JNE3-F1
#
_entry.id   AF-A0A3B9JNE3-F1
#
_cell.length_a   1.000
_cell.length_b   1.000
_cell.length_c   1.000
_cell.angle_alpha   90.00
_cell.angle_beta   90.00
_cell.angle_gamma   90.00
#
_symmetry.space_group_name_H-M   'P 1'
#
loop_
_entity.id
_entity.type
_entity.pdbx_description
1 polymer ?
#
loop_
_entity_poly.entity_id
_entity_poly.type
_entity_poly.pdbx_seq_one_letter_code
_entity_poly.pdbx_strand_id
1 'polypeptide(L)' 'MSYLMSNYAPLEVTFVKGEGCYLTDTKGDQYLDALSGVGVVG' A
#
# COMPACT_ATOMS: atom_id res chain seq x y z
N MET A 1 -12.54 17.25 1.36
CA MET A 1 -11.14 16.84 1.59
C MET A 1 -10.51 17.73 2.68
N SER A 2 -11.11 17.83 3.87
CA SER A 2 -10.69 18.80 4.91
C SER A 2 -10.43 18.18 6.29
N TYR A 3 -10.14 16.88 6.32
CA TYR A 3 -9.90 16.13 7.56
C TYR A 3 -8.51 15.50 7.65
N LEU A 4 -7.65 15.71 6.65
CA LEU A 4 -6.31 15.12 6.60
C LEU A 4 -5.24 16.21 6.55
N MET A 5 -4.27 16.13 7.44
CA MET A 5 -3.06 16.96 7.39
C MET A 5 -2.08 16.40 6.37
N SER A 6 -1.43 17.26 5.59
CA SER A 6 -0.51 16.90 4.49
C SER A 6 0.88 16.44 4.97
N ASN A 7 0.93 15.51 5.93
CA ASN A 7 2.19 15.07 6.55
C ASN A 7 2.83 13.86 5.85
N TYR A 8 2.12 13.22 4.93
CA TYR A 8 2.59 12.07 4.15
C TYR A 8 2.50 12.35 2.65
N ALA A 9 3.44 11.79 1.90
CA ALA A 9 3.42 11.76 0.44
C ALA A 9 3.09 10.32 -0.03
N PRO A 10 1.82 9.91 0.02
CA PRO A 10 1.44 8.56 -0.40
C PRO A 10 1.67 8.40 -1.91
N LEU A 11 2.00 7.19 -2.32
CA LEU A 11 1.96 6.80 -3.72
C LEU A 11 0.51 6.86 -4.23
N GLU A 12 0.33 7.05 -5.54
CA GLU A 12 -0.99 7.05 -6.20
C GLU A 12 -1.52 5.60 -6.38
N VAL A 13 -1.53 4.82 -5.30
CA VAL A 13 -2.01 3.43 -5.27
C VAL A 13 -2.68 3.16 -3.92
N THR A 14 -3.79 2.41 -3.98
CA THR A 14 -4.54 2.01 -2.79
C THR A 14 -4.64 0.50 -2.75
N PHE A 15 -3.96 -0.14 -1.80
CA PHE A 15 -4.00 -1.58 -1.60
C PHE A 15 -5.20 -2.02 -0.76
N VAL A 16 -5.84 -3.12 -1.13
CA VAL A 16 -7.04 -3.65 -0.46
C VAL A 16 -6.84 -5.06 0.11
N LYS A 17 -5.84 -5.81 -0.36
CA LYS A 17 -5.51 -7.15 0.14
C LYS A 17 -3.99 -7.39 0.07
N GLY A 18 -3.46 -8.14 1.03
CA GLY A 18 -2.12 -8.72 0.97
C GLY A 18 -2.15 -10.23 1.15
N GLU A 19 -1.27 -10.96 0.46
CA GLU A 19 -1.10 -12.40 0.57
C GLU A 19 0.37 -12.78 0.31
N GLY A 20 1.05 -13.32 1.32
CA GLY A 20 2.50 -13.53 1.26
C GLY A 20 3.24 -12.23 0.97
N CYS A 21 4.11 -12.25 -0.05
CA CYS A 21 4.83 -11.07 -0.52
C CYS A 21 4.09 -10.27 -1.60
N TYR A 22 2.79 -10.50 -1.82
CA TYR A 22 2.02 -9.80 -2.85
C TYR A 22 0.94 -8.90 -2.24
N LEU A 23 0.76 -7.72 -2.85
CA LEU A 23 -0.32 -6.77 -2.56
C LEU A 23 -1.23 -6.64 -3.77
N THR A 24 -2.53 -6.48 -3.53
CA THR A 24 -3.55 -6.26 -4.57
C THR A 24 -4.17 -4.90 -4.37
N ASP A 25 -4.27 -4.11 -5.45
CA ASP A 25 -4.88 -2.78 -5.41
C ASP A 25 -6.40 -2.81 -5.65
N THR A 26 -7.03 -1.63 -5.61
CA THR A 26 -8.48 -1.48 -5.88
C THR A 26 -8.89 -1.82 -7.32
N LYS A 27 -7.95 -1.84 -8.27
CA LYS A 27 -8.19 -2.19 -9.68
C LYS A 27 -8.05 -3.68 -9.94
N GLY A 28 -7.49 -4.42 -8.97
CA GLY A 28 -7.24 -5.85 -9.04
C GLY A 28 -5.83 -6.19 -9.52
N ASP A 29 -4.96 -5.20 -9.69
CA ASP A 29 -3.57 -5.41 -10.09
C ASP A 29 -2.74 -5.95 -8.91
N GLN A 30 -1.84 -6.88 -9.19
CA GLN A 30 -0.96 -7.50 -8.19
C GLN A 30 0.45 -6.93 -8.27
N TYR A 31 1.02 -6.62 -7.10
CA TYR A 31 2.33 -6.01 -6.92
C TYR A 31 3.15 -6.84 -5.95
N LEU A 32 4.46 -6.94 -6.19
CA LEU A 32 5.39 -7.51 -5.23
C LEU A 32 5.68 -6.48 -4.13
N ASP A 33 5.46 -6.86 -2.87
CA ASP A 33 5.83 -6.05 -1.72
C ASP A 33 7.34 -6.14 -1.46
N ALA A 34 8.06 -5.10 -1.89
CA ALA A 34 9.49 -4.95 -1.63
C ALA A 34 9.81 -4.01 -0.47
N LEU A 35 8.78 -3.46 0.19
CA LEU A 35 8.93 -2.53 1.31
C LEU A 35 8.56 -3.17 2.64
N SER A 36 7.75 -4.24 2.63
CA SER A 36 7.41 -5.02 3.82
C SER A 36 6.77 -4.15 4.91
N GLY A 37 5.99 -3.14 4.52
CA GLY A 37 5.45 -2.15 5.45
C GLY A 37 6.53 -1.38 6.21
N VAL A 38 7.62 -0.99 5.55
CA VAL A 38 8.84 -0.45 6.17
C VAL A 38 9.52 -1.47 7.09
N GLY A 39 9.58 -2.73 6.62
CA GLY A 39 10.21 -3.85 7.34
C GLY A 39 9.42 -4.39 8.55
N VAL A 40 8.14 -4.04 8.67
CA VAL A 40 7.26 -4.52 9.75
C VAL A 40 6.77 -5.95 9.51
N VAL A 41 6.59 -6.35 8.25
CA VAL A 41 6.04 -7.66 7.87
C VAL A 41 6.98 -8.44 6.95
N GLY A 42 7.14 -9.74 7.18
CA GLY A 42 7.99 -10.65 6.41
C GLY A 42 7.68 -12.10 6.71
#